data_AF-A0A8J4V072-F1
#
_entry.id   AF-A0A8J4V072-F1
#
_cell.length_a   1.000
_cell.length_b   1.000
_cell.length_c   1.000
_cell.angle_alpha   90.00
_cell.angle_beta   90.00
_cell.angle_gamma   90.00
#
_symmetry.space_group_name_H-M   'P 1'
#
loop_
_entity.id
_entity.type
_entity.pdbx_description
1 polymer ?
#
loop_
_entity_poly.entity_id
_entity_poly.type
_entity_poly.pdbx_seq_one_letter_code
_entity_poly.pdbx_strand_id
1 'polypeptide(L)'
;MKLKVLGILLLLLNVNIYVHSFDTGHHGDITANAMQIRGYGKSARDVSVLLNWFPDFFAYTPIQHIKEAQLLHFDNIYTLQNATDYFGQLIYNSKSGFEQIAKEGNTLQYLGLLGVTLHTIQDFYAHTNWVEIHSPYDCDCVRSETFMEGIHAANGNLTQLYGDVRSLASYSWGEDCSADERNCFPGTNVHGDYCGGINKDSYVRKSWQQAYATAFAASVEWIYNVELWVNAVNKEIVTNAKAYTPATETDQNDLSSNLYDSVVVSYGAKTTKDDGHYKGPGSGSLKRFGYYSERFLASNSIYKKLFTQDKIYNYLVTPDIYNASTVKANTKSPDLLPFVEVYHPLTYFEKNLYSSAILRTTYVKTDDKFNSPSPFAIVTMGPLEFIDAVQIDKTEFRPYWTDFFIFPFSQNESVPIIYKLLNDKLLDGNEQMNLDDNDGVISMTMQPKTAILSGEATGLHNTSSSELTYVLGGTTVKILVMTKQIGSCSLSSLPDPICGEWAWPQQPLNQYCDVSELVTSSSSNLILMFTSSNIMSILLLILSFTFMIHSAFRNF
;
A
#
# COMPACT_ATOMS: atom_id res chain seq x y z
N MET A 1 10.83 0.68 -33.61
CA MET A 1 9.81 -0.21 -33.02
C MET A 1 10.28 -1.67 -32.92
N LYS A 2 10.67 -2.35 -34.01
CA LYS A 2 10.94 -3.80 -34.02
C LYS A 2 12.07 -4.28 -33.08
N LEU A 3 13.12 -3.47 -32.86
CA LEU A 3 14.22 -3.80 -31.94
C LEU A 3 13.85 -3.66 -30.44
N LYS A 4 12.91 -2.76 -30.09
CA LYS A 4 12.45 -2.60 -28.70
C LYS A 4 11.57 -3.77 -28.26
N VAL A 5 10.67 -4.21 -29.14
CA VAL A 5 9.77 -5.37 -28.89
C VAL A 5 10.56 -6.67 -28.70
N LEU A 6 11.64 -6.88 -29.48
CA LEU A 6 12.48 -8.07 -29.34
C LEU A 6 13.28 -8.08 -28.03
N GLY A 7 13.72 -6.90 -27.56
CA GLY A 7 14.39 -6.75 -26.27
C GLY A 7 13.48 -7.09 -25.09
N ILE A 8 12.21 -6.67 -25.14
CA ILE A 8 11.19 -6.99 -24.12
C ILE A 8 10.90 -8.49 -24.10
N LEU A 9 10.74 -9.12 -25.26
CA LEU A 9 10.50 -10.56 -25.35
C LEU A 9 11.68 -11.37 -24.77
N LEU A 10 12.92 -10.95 -25.02
CA LEU A 10 14.11 -11.59 -24.46
C LEU A 10 14.29 -11.34 -22.95
N LEU A 11 13.87 -10.17 -22.45
CA LEU A 11 13.83 -9.86 -21.01
C LEU A 11 12.80 -10.73 -20.29
N LEU A 12 11.62 -10.93 -20.90
CA LEU A 12 10.54 -11.76 -20.36
C LEU A 12 10.84 -13.26 -20.40
N LEU A 13 11.72 -13.71 -21.30
CA LEU A 13 12.04 -15.14 -21.48
C LEU A 13 13.20 -15.68 -20.62
N ASN A 14 14.02 -14.82 -19.99
CA ASN A 14 15.20 -15.26 -19.24
C ASN A 14 15.34 -14.70 -17.82
N VAL A 15 14.46 -13.80 -17.41
CA VAL A 15 14.52 -13.25 -16.06
C VAL A 15 13.41 -13.94 -15.26
N ASN A 16 13.80 -14.72 -14.24
CA ASN A 16 12.92 -14.94 -13.10
C ASN A 16 12.71 -13.57 -12.46
N ILE A 17 11.81 -12.77 -13.04
CA ILE A 17 11.47 -11.46 -12.51
C ILE A 17 10.65 -11.76 -11.27
N TYR A 18 11.31 -11.70 -10.12
CA TYR A 18 10.64 -11.57 -8.84
C TYR A 18 10.05 -10.16 -8.83
N VAL A 19 8.86 -10.02 -9.43
CA VAL A 19 8.05 -8.82 -9.20
C VAL A 19 7.47 -9.02 -7.80
N HIS A 20 8.10 -8.40 -6.81
CA HIS A 20 7.48 -8.27 -5.50
C HIS A 20 6.26 -7.36 -5.65
N SER A 21 5.18 -7.69 -4.94
CA SER A 21 3.94 -6.91 -4.90
C SER A 21 4.22 -5.43 -4.67
N PHE A 22 3.58 -4.56 -5.45
CA PHE A 22 3.57 -3.12 -5.20
C PHE A 22 2.30 -2.77 -4.40
N ASP A 23 2.42 -2.22 -3.20
CA ASP A 23 1.28 -1.75 -2.43
C ASP A 23 0.97 -0.27 -2.73
N THR A 24 0.35 -0.02 -3.87
CA THR A 24 -0.30 1.30 -4.12
C THR A 24 -1.68 1.41 -3.51
N GLY A 25 -2.20 0.31 -2.98
CA GLY A 25 -3.57 0.23 -2.53
C GLY A 25 -3.70 0.85 -1.16
N HIS A 26 -3.33 0.08 -0.15
CA HIS A 26 -3.62 0.44 1.24
C HIS A 26 -2.72 1.58 1.73
N HIS A 27 -1.46 1.62 1.32
CA HIS A 27 -0.55 2.72 1.66
C HIS A 27 -0.97 4.04 1.00
N GLY A 28 -1.43 3.97 -0.26
CA GLY A 28 -2.04 5.10 -0.96
C GLY A 28 -3.29 5.62 -0.25
N ASP A 29 -4.19 4.73 0.14
CA ASP A 29 -5.40 5.07 0.89
C ASP A 29 -5.06 5.76 2.23
N ILE A 30 -4.13 5.18 3.00
CA ILE A 30 -3.68 5.73 4.29
C ILE A 30 -3.08 7.12 4.10
N THR A 31 -2.21 7.27 3.09
CA THR A 31 -1.56 8.54 2.75
C THR A 31 -2.61 9.61 2.42
N ALA A 32 -3.56 9.32 1.54
CA ALA A 32 -4.63 10.24 1.20
C ALA A 32 -5.47 10.60 2.43
N ASN A 33 -5.83 9.62 3.26
CA ASN A 33 -6.66 9.86 4.42
C ASN A 33 -5.96 10.70 5.49
N ALA A 34 -4.71 10.38 5.83
CA ALA A 34 -3.95 11.10 6.82
C ALA A 34 -3.73 12.56 6.40
N MET A 35 -3.35 12.78 5.14
CA MET A 35 -3.17 14.12 4.60
C MET A 35 -4.48 14.91 4.54
N GLN A 36 -5.61 14.27 4.23
CA GLN A 36 -6.90 14.94 4.28
C GLN A 36 -7.24 15.45 5.69
N ILE A 37 -7.02 14.64 6.72
CA ILE A 37 -7.25 15.04 8.12
C ILE A 37 -6.36 16.22 8.52
N ARG A 38 -5.17 16.31 7.92
CA ARG A 38 -4.26 17.45 8.10
C ARG A 38 -4.57 18.65 7.21
N GLY A 39 -5.63 18.59 6.40
CA GLY A 39 -6.14 19.70 5.61
C GLY A 39 -5.47 19.88 4.24
N TYR A 40 -4.82 18.85 3.70
CA TYR A 40 -4.25 18.89 2.36
C TYR A 40 -5.33 18.70 1.29
N GLY A 41 -5.35 19.57 0.28
CA GLY A 41 -6.24 19.49 -0.88
C GLY A 41 -5.95 18.27 -1.77
N LYS A 42 -6.89 17.92 -2.66
CA LYS A 42 -6.83 16.69 -3.46
C LYS A 42 -5.51 16.54 -4.23
N SER A 43 -5.09 17.54 -5.00
CA SER A 43 -3.87 17.43 -5.81
C SER A 43 -2.60 17.27 -4.97
N ALA A 44 -2.55 17.87 -3.78
CA ALA A 44 -1.45 17.66 -2.84
C ALA A 44 -1.36 16.20 -2.37
N ARG A 45 -2.51 15.62 -2.02
CA ARG A 45 -2.61 14.20 -1.62
C ARG A 45 -2.22 13.28 -2.78
N ASP A 46 -2.76 13.55 -3.97
CA ASP A 46 -2.48 12.82 -5.20
C ASP A 46 -0.96 12.75 -5.49
N VAL A 47 -0.22 13.86 -5.31
CA VAL A 47 1.25 13.87 -5.46
C VAL A 47 1.92 12.97 -4.42
N SER A 48 1.55 13.07 -3.15
CA SER A 48 2.17 12.26 -2.11
C SER A 48 1.79 10.77 -2.21
N VAL A 49 0.58 10.43 -2.64
CA VAL A 49 0.19 9.04 -2.96
C VAL A 49 1.03 8.48 -4.10
N LEU A 50 1.25 9.27 -5.16
CA LEU A 50 2.10 8.83 -6.26
C LEU A 50 3.56 8.60 -5.81
N LEU A 51 4.10 9.48 -4.97
CA LEU A 51 5.48 9.39 -4.49
C LEU A 51 5.66 8.36 -3.36
N ASN A 52 4.58 8.03 -2.64
CA ASN A 52 4.50 6.91 -1.71
C ASN A 52 4.67 5.57 -2.44
N TRP A 53 4.15 5.41 -3.64
CA TRP A 53 4.37 4.21 -4.46
C TRP A 53 5.79 4.02 -5.00
N PHE A 54 6.54 5.11 -5.19
CA PHE A 54 7.81 5.06 -5.91
C PHE A 54 8.89 4.19 -5.25
N PRO A 55 9.07 4.18 -3.91
CA PRO A 55 9.88 3.20 -3.21
C PRO A 55 9.65 1.77 -3.70
N ASP A 56 8.42 1.28 -3.65
CA ASP A 56 8.01 -0.04 -4.14
C ASP A 56 8.37 -0.24 -5.62
N PHE A 57 7.91 0.68 -6.47
CA PHE A 57 8.08 0.54 -7.92
C PHE A 57 9.56 0.47 -8.31
N PHE A 58 10.38 1.41 -7.84
CA PHE A 58 11.78 1.48 -8.24
C PHE A 58 12.67 0.50 -7.47
N ALA A 59 12.27 0.03 -6.29
CA ALA A 59 12.98 -1.04 -5.58
C ALA A 59 12.88 -2.39 -6.30
N TYR A 60 11.77 -2.66 -6.98
CA TYR A 60 11.50 -4.01 -7.51
C TYR A 60 11.26 -4.07 -9.02
N THR A 61 11.15 -2.94 -9.74
CA THR A 61 11.04 -2.96 -11.20
C THR A 61 12.35 -3.43 -11.87
N PRO A 62 12.30 -4.40 -12.81
CA PRO A 62 13.49 -4.87 -13.50
C PRO A 62 14.03 -3.88 -14.54
N ILE A 63 13.25 -2.86 -14.93
CA ILE A 63 13.58 -1.97 -16.05
C ILE A 63 14.42 -0.77 -15.59
N GLN A 64 14.16 -0.25 -14.39
CA GLN A 64 14.84 0.91 -13.82
C GLN A 64 15.04 0.74 -12.30
N HIS A 65 15.68 -0.36 -11.91
CA HIS A 65 15.94 -0.65 -10.52
C HIS A 65 16.81 0.42 -9.84
N ILE A 66 16.34 0.97 -8.73
CA ILE A 66 17.08 1.89 -7.85
C ILE A 66 17.35 1.15 -6.55
N LYS A 67 18.61 0.73 -6.35
CA LYS A 67 19.01 -0.07 -5.18
C LYS A 67 18.71 0.66 -3.87
N GLU A 68 18.91 1.97 -3.85
CA GLU A 68 18.68 2.79 -2.67
C GLU A 68 17.21 2.84 -2.26
N ALA A 69 16.26 2.66 -3.18
CA ALA A 69 14.84 2.60 -2.85
C ALA A 69 14.50 1.39 -1.96
N GLN A 70 15.25 0.29 -2.06
CA GLN A 70 15.10 -0.87 -1.16
C GLN A 70 15.40 -0.51 0.30
N LEU A 71 16.24 0.48 0.54
CA LEU A 71 16.57 0.93 1.89
C LEU A 71 15.42 1.67 2.56
N LEU A 72 14.36 2.02 1.82
CA LEU A 72 13.17 2.71 2.33
C LEU A 72 12.07 1.76 2.81
N HIS A 73 12.34 0.45 2.82
CA HIS A 73 11.39 -0.56 3.27
C HIS A 73 11.78 -1.10 4.64
N PHE A 74 10.78 -1.39 5.47
CA PHE A 74 10.98 -2.07 6.76
C PHE A 74 11.05 -3.59 6.60
N ASP A 75 11.90 -4.03 5.68
CA ASP A 75 12.09 -5.44 5.38
C ASP A 75 13.25 -6.04 6.18
N ASN A 76 13.00 -7.23 6.71
CA ASN A 76 13.96 -8.05 7.44
C ASN A 76 14.57 -7.32 8.68
N ILE A 77 13.78 -6.50 9.36
CA ILE A 77 14.13 -5.88 10.65
C ILE A 77 13.87 -6.88 11.80
N TYR A 78 14.88 -7.68 12.15
CA TYR A 78 14.70 -8.82 13.07
C TYR A 78 14.66 -8.49 14.57
N THR A 79 15.03 -7.27 14.97
CA THR A 79 15.13 -6.90 16.38
C THR A 79 14.59 -5.49 16.61
N LEU A 80 14.10 -5.21 17.83
CA LEU A 80 13.72 -3.83 18.18
C LEU A 80 14.87 -2.85 18.07
N GLN A 81 16.10 -3.27 18.40
CA GLN A 81 17.25 -2.38 18.27
C GLN A 81 17.40 -1.94 16.82
N ASN A 82 17.29 -2.87 15.86
CA ASN A 82 17.32 -2.57 14.44
C ASN A 82 16.17 -1.63 14.04
N ALA A 83 14.94 -1.90 14.51
CA ALA A 83 13.79 -1.05 14.24
C ALA A 83 14.00 0.38 14.77
N THR A 84 14.51 0.50 15.98
CA THR A 84 14.75 1.78 16.64
C THR A 84 15.89 2.55 15.99
N ASP A 85 16.98 1.87 15.65
CA ASP A 85 18.13 2.47 14.96
C ASP A 85 17.70 2.98 13.58
N TYR A 86 16.92 2.18 12.85
CA TYR A 86 16.35 2.58 11.57
C TYR A 86 15.46 3.83 11.73
N PHE A 87 14.47 3.79 12.64
CA PHE A 87 13.57 4.93 12.87
C PHE A 87 14.29 6.20 13.31
N GLY A 88 15.24 6.07 14.24
CA GLY A 88 16.03 7.20 14.72
C GLY A 88 16.78 7.89 13.58
N GLN A 89 17.42 7.09 12.71
CA GLN A 89 18.11 7.62 11.54
C GLN A 89 17.14 8.20 10.51
N LEU A 90 16.01 7.52 10.23
CA LEU A 90 14.98 8.00 9.32
C LEU A 90 14.45 9.37 9.77
N ILE A 91 14.18 9.56 11.05
CA ILE A 91 13.64 10.81 11.61
C ILE A 91 14.65 11.93 11.52
N TYR A 92 15.90 11.66 11.91
CA TYR A 92 16.99 12.63 11.80
C TYR A 92 17.20 13.10 10.36
N ASN A 93 17.25 12.15 9.42
CA ASN A 93 17.41 12.42 7.99
C ASN A 93 16.20 13.19 7.44
N SER A 94 14.99 12.76 7.79
CA SER A 94 13.74 13.41 7.36
C SER A 94 13.68 14.85 7.83
N LYS A 95 13.94 15.13 9.11
CA LYS A 95 13.97 16.49 9.64
C LYS A 95 14.96 17.36 8.88
N SER A 96 16.19 16.88 8.70
CA SER A 96 17.24 17.60 7.97
C SER A 96 16.82 17.88 6.52
N GLY A 97 16.25 16.89 5.84
CA GLY A 97 15.77 17.03 4.46
C GLY A 97 14.60 18.00 4.33
N PHE A 98 13.61 17.92 5.22
CA PHE A 98 12.47 18.83 5.23
C PHE A 98 12.87 20.26 5.57
N GLU A 99 13.78 20.48 6.52
CA GLU A 99 14.34 21.80 6.81
C GLU A 99 15.09 22.37 5.60
N GLN A 100 15.81 21.53 4.86
CA GLN A 100 16.50 21.95 3.64
C GLN A 100 15.51 22.35 2.54
N ILE A 101 14.52 21.51 2.27
CA ILE A 101 13.44 21.81 1.30
C ILE A 101 12.69 23.10 1.70
N ALA A 102 12.48 23.31 3.00
CA ALA A 102 11.83 24.51 3.51
C ALA A 102 12.65 25.78 3.25
N LYS A 103 13.99 25.71 3.39
CA LYS A 103 14.91 26.81 3.03
C LYS A 103 14.89 27.10 1.52
N GLU A 104 14.79 26.05 0.71
CA GLU A 104 14.74 26.16 -0.76
C GLU A 104 13.38 26.67 -1.28
N GLY A 105 12.33 26.60 -0.46
CA GLY A 105 11.01 27.08 -0.85
C GLY A 105 10.29 26.14 -1.84
N ASN A 106 10.65 24.85 -1.90
CA ASN A 106 10.14 23.93 -2.92
C ASN A 106 8.96 23.07 -2.42
N THR A 107 7.73 23.54 -2.67
CA THR A 107 6.50 22.84 -2.29
C THR A 107 6.36 21.45 -2.93
N LEU A 108 6.80 21.26 -4.18
CA LEU A 108 6.68 19.97 -4.85
C LEU A 108 7.64 18.93 -4.24
N GLN A 109 8.89 19.33 -3.94
CA GLN A 109 9.81 18.48 -3.18
C GLN A 109 9.26 18.16 -1.80
N TYR A 110 8.65 19.12 -1.11
CA TYR A 110 8.01 18.85 0.19
C TYR A 110 6.97 17.73 0.09
N LEU A 111 6.03 17.83 -0.86
CA LEU A 111 4.99 16.81 -1.06
C LEU A 111 5.57 15.45 -1.48
N GLY A 112 6.60 15.47 -2.32
CA GLY A 112 7.27 14.25 -2.76
C GLY A 112 8.02 13.54 -1.64
N LEU A 113 8.82 14.26 -0.85
CA LEU A 113 9.52 13.69 0.29
C LEU A 113 8.53 13.21 1.36
N LEU A 114 7.40 13.90 1.52
CA LEU A 114 6.32 13.45 2.40
C LEU A 114 5.73 12.12 1.94
N GLY A 115 5.42 11.95 0.66
CA GLY A 115 4.98 10.66 0.12
C GLY A 115 5.97 9.53 0.38
N VAL A 116 7.25 9.76 0.06
CA VAL A 116 8.33 8.77 0.25
C VAL A 116 8.50 8.40 1.73
N THR A 117 8.48 9.37 2.65
CA THR A 117 8.60 9.05 4.09
C THR A 117 7.37 8.35 4.63
N LEU A 118 6.17 8.70 4.18
CA LEU A 118 4.94 8.03 4.58
C LEU A 118 4.93 6.55 4.19
N HIS A 119 5.48 6.18 3.01
CA HIS A 119 5.70 4.79 2.61
C HIS A 119 6.48 4.04 3.70
N THR A 120 7.68 4.55 4.01
CA THR A 120 8.56 3.92 5.01
C THR A 120 7.91 3.83 6.39
N ILE A 121 7.11 4.82 6.81
CA ILE A 121 6.38 4.75 8.07
C ILE A 121 5.29 3.66 8.04
N GLN A 122 4.57 3.52 6.94
CA GLN A 122 3.50 2.54 6.76
C GLN A 122 4.06 1.11 6.70
N ASP A 123 5.14 0.89 5.95
CA ASP A 123 5.89 -0.36 5.88
C ASP A 123 6.23 -0.91 7.26
N PHE A 124 6.63 -0.07 8.23
CA PHE A 124 6.95 -0.56 9.56
C PHE A 124 5.78 -1.30 10.21
N TYR A 125 4.56 -0.76 10.13
CA TYR A 125 3.40 -1.36 10.76
C TYR A 125 2.86 -2.54 9.97
N ALA A 126 3.10 -2.57 8.65
CA ALA A 126 2.72 -3.67 7.80
C ALA A 126 3.71 -4.86 7.90
N HIS A 127 5.00 -4.59 7.94
CA HIS A 127 6.09 -5.57 7.79
C HIS A 127 6.72 -6.00 9.11
N THR A 128 6.22 -5.53 10.25
CA THR A 128 6.68 -5.97 11.59
C THR A 128 5.55 -6.57 12.41
N ASN A 129 5.90 -7.16 13.56
CA ASN A 129 4.93 -7.68 14.52
C ASN A 129 4.38 -6.60 15.49
N TRP A 130 4.60 -5.30 15.22
CA TRP A 130 4.22 -4.21 16.12
C TRP A 130 2.76 -4.25 16.52
N VAL A 131 1.86 -4.56 15.60
CA VAL A 131 0.42 -4.55 15.89
C VAL A 131 -0.07 -5.79 16.62
N GLU A 132 0.64 -6.92 16.54
CA GLU A 132 0.31 -8.15 17.26
C GLU A 132 0.65 -8.06 18.74
N ILE A 133 1.84 -7.53 19.05
CA ILE A 133 2.28 -7.34 20.44
C ILE A 133 1.55 -6.17 21.12
N HIS A 134 0.90 -5.33 20.32
CA HIS A 134 -0.01 -4.30 20.77
C HIS A 134 -1.46 -4.63 20.42
N SER A 135 -1.88 -5.88 20.18
CA SER A 135 -3.28 -6.12 19.79
C SER A 135 -4.28 -5.66 20.87
N PRO A 136 -5.39 -4.96 20.51
CA PRO A 136 -6.46 -4.73 21.45
C PRO A 136 -7.12 -6.03 21.88
N TYR A 137 -7.65 -6.03 23.11
CA TYR A 137 -8.54 -7.09 23.62
C TYR A 137 -9.99 -6.89 23.21
N ASP A 138 -10.38 -5.65 22.90
CA ASP A 138 -11.72 -5.27 22.48
C ASP A 138 -11.81 -5.24 20.95
N CYS A 139 -12.84 -5.87 20.42
CA CYS A 139 -13.06 -6.06 18.99
C CYS A 139 -13.71 -4.85 18.35
N ASP A 140 -14.40 -4.03 19.15
CA ASP A 140 -15.11 -2.84 18.71
C ASP A 140 -14.19 -1.62 18.52
N CYS A 141 -12.90 -1.78 18.86
CA CYS A 141 -11.91 -0.73 18.76
C CYS A 141 -10.66 -1.17 17.98
N VAL A 142 -9.93 -0.18 17.46
CA VAL A 142 -8.59 -0.36 16.94
C VAL A 142 -7.64 0.56 17.70
N ARG A 143 -6.47 0.04 18.02
CA ARG A 143 -5.43 0.82 18.71
C ARG A 143 -4.81 1.87 17.79
N SER A 144 -4.25 2.89 18.42
CA SER A 144 -3.65 4.05 17.75
C SER A 144 -2.25 4.37 18.28
N GLU A 145 -1.71 3.53 19.16
CA GLU A 145 -0.39 3.68 19.74
C GLU A 145 0.68 3.43 18.68
N THR A 146 1.52 4.43 18.47
CA THR A 146 2.57 4.40 17.47
C THR A 146 3.90 4.05 18.12
N PHE A 147 4.82 3.52 17.33
CA PHE A 147 6.18 3.24 17.75
C PHE A 147 6.90 4.48 18.28
N MET A 148 6.70 5.60 17.58
CA MET A 148 7.35 6.86 17.87
C MET A 148 6.84 7.48 19.19
N GLU A 149 5.52 7.42 19.44
CA GLU A 149 4.96 7.76 20.76
C GLU A 149 5.55 6.90 21.86
N GLY A 150 5.64 5.58 21.63
CA GLY A 150 6.22 4.64 22.58
C GLY A 150 7.65 5.03 22.96
N ILE A 151 8.54 5.23 21.99
CA ILE A 151 9.93 5.60 22.31
C ILE A 151 9.99 6.96 23.01
N HIS A 152 9.20 7.94 22.57
CA HIS A 152 9.18 9.25 23.21
C HIS A 152 8.72 9.15 24.67
N ALA A 153 7.67 8.37 24.96
CA ALA A 153 7.20 8.11 26.32
C ALA A 153 8.26 7.38 27.17
N ALA A 154 9.07 6.54 26.54
CA ALA A 154 10.22 5.87 27.15
C ALA A 154 11.48 6.74 27.23
N ASN A 155 11.43 8.01 26.82
CA ASN A 155 12.59 8.91 26.76
C ASN A 155 13.81 8.28 26.04
N GLY A 156 13.57 7.56 24.94
CA GLY A 156 14.63 6.87 24.19
C GLY A 156 15.17 5.61 24.86
N ASN A 157 14.70 5.26 26.05
CA ASN A 157 15.14 4.06 26.77
C ASN A 157 14.39 2.83 26.28
N LEU A 158 15.08 2.00 25.50
CA LEU A 158 14.50 0.76 24.98
C LEU A 158 13.97 -0.14 26.10
N THR A 159 14.68 -0.30 27.22
CA THR A 159 14.19 -1.08 28.37
C THR A 159 12.86 -0.57 28.93
N GLN A 160 12.63 0.74 28.93
CA GLN A 160 11.36 1.32 29.36
C GLN A 160 10.26 1.15 28.30
N LEU A 161 10.60 1.24 27.01
CA LEU A 161 9.68 0.96 25.92
C LEU A 161 9.15 -0.48 25.99
N TYR A 162 9.97 -1.43 26.46
CA TYR A 162 9.62 -2.83 26.63
C TYR A 162 8.72 -3.13 27.83
N GLY A 163 8.95 -2.47 28.98
CA GLY A 163 8.60 -3.11 30.26
C GLY A 163 9.19 -4.54 30.33
N ASP A 164 8.46 -5.51 30.90
CA ASP A 164 8.84 -6.94 30.90
C ASP A 164 8.54 -7.68 29.58
N VAL A 165 8.05 -7.00 28.53
CA VAL A 165 7.60 -7.64 27.29
C VAL A 165 8.79 -7.85 26.34
N ARG A 166 9.52 -8.95 26.54
CA ARG A 166 10.80 -9.30 25.89
C ARG A 166 10.74 -9.62 24.37
N SER A 167 9.71 -9.21 23.61
CA SER A 167 9.51 -9.70 22.23
C SER A 167 9.02 -8.65 21.21
N LEU A 168 9.50 -7.40 21.29
CA LEU A 168 9.11 -6.35 20.34
C LEU A 168 9.91 -6.36 19.02
N ALA A 169 9.21 -6.17 17.90
CA ALA A 169 9.74 -6.02 16.53
C ALA A 169 10.64 -7.18 16.05
N SER A 170 10.28 -8.42 16.37
CA SER A 170 10.90 -9.61 15.78
C SER A 170 9.90 -10.36 14.91
N TYR A 171 10.36 -10.82 13.75
CA TYR A 171 9.67 -11.90 13.05
C TYR A 171 9.48 -13.04 14.05
N SER A 172 8.26 -13.51 14.27
CA SER A 172 7.94 -14.12 15.57
C SER A 172 8.08 -15.66 15.58
N TRP A 173 8.46 -16.21 16.76
CA TRP A 173 8.23 -17.54 17.34
C TRP A 173 8.73 -18.83 16.63
N GLY A 174 9.90 -19.32 17.06
CA GLY A 174 10.18 -20.75 17.18
C GLY A 174 10.25 -21.13 18.68
N GLU A 175 9.65 -22.25 19.06
CA GLU A 175 9.37 -22.64 20.46
C GLU A 175 10.61 -22.96 21.33
N ASP A 176 11.83 -22.89 20.81
CA ASP A 176 13.06 -23.32 21.49
C ASP A 176 13.98 -22.15 21.89
N CYS A 177 13.56 -21.31 22.84
CA CYS A 177 14.45 -20.29 23.42
C CYS A 177 14.38 -20.28 24.95
N SER A 178 15.46 -20.71 25.61
CA SER A 178 15.62 -20.62 27.06
C SER A 178 15.87 -19.17 27.49
N ALA A 179 15.26 -18.76 28.61
CA ALA A 179 15.11 -17.37 29.06
C ALA A 179 16.40 -16.56 29.36
N ASP A 180 17.60 -17.12 29.19
CA ASP A 180 18.88 -16.53 29.61
C ASP A 180 19.72 -15.89 28.49
N GLU A 181 19.34 -16.03 27.22
CA GLU A 181 20.09 -15.46 26.10
C GLU A 181 19.45 -14.16 25.58
N ARG A 182 19.90 -13.03 26.13
CA ARG A 182 19.50 -11.66 25.72
C ARG A 182 19.73 -11.30 24.24
N ASN A 183 20.31 -12.20 23.45
CA ASN A 183 20.72 -12.00 22.06
C ASN A 183 20.17 -13.05 21.06
N CYS A 184 19.30 -13.97 21.50
CA CYS A 184 18.76 -15.00 20.61
C CYS A 184 17.36 -14.64 20.10
N PHE A 185 17.26 -13.77 19.09
CA PHE A 185 16.05 -13.63 18.27
C PHE A 185 16.35 -13.20 16.82
N PRO A 186 16.90 -14.07 15.96
CA PRO A 186 16.59 -13.98 14.55
C PRO A 186 15.19 -14.55 14.36
N GLY A 187 14.22 -13.69 14.13
CA GLY A 187 12.94 -14.18 13.67
C GLY A 187 13.12 -14.96 12.35
N THR A 188 12.60 -16.19 12.28
CA THR A 188 12.78 -17.07 11.11
C THR A 188 11.73 -16.84 10.03
N ASN A 189 10.62 -16.19 10.37
CA ASN A 189 9.63 -15.81 9.39
C ASN A 189 10.23 -14.69 8.54
N VAL A 190 10.21 -14.85 7.22
CA VAL A 190 10.59 -13.80 6.28
C VAL A 190 9.44 -12.79 6.16
N HIS A 191 9.71 -11.61 5.59
CA HIS A 191 8.70 -10.62 5.16
C HIS A 191 7.44 -11.34 4.63
N GLY A 192 7.67 -12.26 3.71
CA GLY A 192 6.65 -13.15 3.17
C GLY A 192 6.25 -12.72 1.78
N ASP A 193 5.03 -13.08 1.44
CA ASP A 193 4.35 -12.64 0.24
C ASP A 193 2.91 -12.28 0.65
N TYR A 194 2.02 -12.11 -0.32
CA TYR A 194 0.62 -11.84 -0.07
C TYR A 194 -0.08 -12.91 0.80
N CYS A 195 0.45 -14.14 0.80
CA CYS A 195 -0.14 -15.35 1.34
C CYS A 195 0.63 -15.92 2.54
N GLY A 196 1.89 -15.56 2.72
CA GLY A 196 2.79 -16.05 3.77
C GLY A 196 3.57 -14.93 4.49
N GLY A 197 4.32 -15.31 5.53
CA GLY A 197 5.20 -14.40 6.29
C GLY A 197 4.49 -13.52 7.31
N ILE A 198 5.00 -12.30 7.55
CA ILE A 198 4.45 -11.35 8.53
C ILE A 198 3.89 -10.06 7.92
N ASN A 199 4.03 -9.89 6.60
CA ASN A 199 3.46 -8.77 5.87
C ASN A 199 1.95 -8.65 6.12
N LYS A 200 1.46 -7.42 6.25
CA LYS A 200 0.08 -6.99 6.42
C LYS A 200 -0.30 -5.89 5.41
N ASP A 201 0.22 -5.97 4.19
CA ASP A 201 -0.24 -5.18 3.04
C ASP A 201 -1.53 -5.75 2.40
N SER A 202 -2.17 -6.72 3.05
CA SER A 202 -3.39 -7.33 2.53
C SER A 202 -4.38 -7.67 3.61
N TYR A 203 -5.66 -7.37 3.35
CA TYR A 203 -6.76 -7.70 4.26
C TYR A 203 -6.93 -9.19 4.56
N VAL A 204 -6.34 -10.10 3.77
CA VAL A 204 -6.39 -11.54 4.07
C VAL A 204 -5.39 -11.92 5.16
N ARG A 205 -4.47 -11.01 5.49
CA ARG A 205 -3.44 -11.20 6.51
C ARG A 205 -4.02 -10.98 7.90
N LYS A 206 -3.55 -11.80 8.84
CA LYS A 206 -3.86 -11.59 10.26
C LYS A 206 -3.35 -10.21 10.69
N SER A 207 -4.13 -9.54 11.53
CA SER A 207 -3.83 -8.20 12.05
C SER A 207 -3.78 -7.07 11.01
N TRP A 208 -4.24 -7.30 9.78
CA TRP A 208 -4.26 -6.25 8.73
C TRP A 208 -5.00 -4.98 9.17
N GLN A 209 -6.20 -5.10 9.73
CA GLN A 209 -6.97 -3.92 10.15
C GLN A 209 -6.23 -3.10 11.22
N GLN A 210 -5.54 -3.77 12.15
CA GLN A 210 -4.72 -3.13 13.18
C GLN A 210 -3.50 -2.46 12.55
N ALA A 211 -2.80 -3.13 11.62
CA ALA A 211 -1.70 -2.53 10.87
C ALA A 211 -2.16 -1.28 10.12
N TYR A 212 -3.28 -1.37 9.39
CA TYR A 212 -3.85 -0.25 8.66
C TYR A 212 -4.14 0.95 9.57
N ALA A 213 -4.88 0.75 10.66
CA ALA A 213 -5.25 1.84 11.55
C ALA A 213 -4.04 2.43 12.31
N THR A 214 -3.08 1.59 12.70
CA THR A 214 -1.86 2.05 13.38
C THR A 214 -0.94 2.79 12.41
N ALA A 215 -0.78 2.29 11.18
CA ALA A 215 -0.06 2.97 10.10
C ALA A 215 -0.70 4.34 9.78
N PHE A 216 -2.03 4.41 9.79
CA PHE A 216 -2.75 5.67 9.68
C PHE A 216 -2.45 6.61 10.84
N ALA A 217 -2.56 6.14 12.09
CA ALA A 217 -2.27 6.98 13.27
C ALA A 217 -0.83 7.52 13.22
N ALA A 218 0.13 6.66 12.87
CA ALA A 218 1.52 7.03 12.66
C ALA A 218 1.72 8.01 11.49
N SER A 219 0.96 7.87 10.40
CA SER A 219 1.01 8.80 9.26
C SER A 219 0.51 10.20 9.65
N VAL A 220 -0.58 10.30 10.40
CA VAL A 220 -1.11 11.59 10.90
C VAL A 220 -0.10 12.25 11.85
N GLU A 221 0.47 11.47 12.76
CA GLU A 221 1.49 11.92 13.70
C GLU A 221 2.80 12.32 13.01
N TRP A 222 3.19 11.61 11.94
CA TRP A 222 4.33 11.94 11.11
C TRP A 222 4.14 13.28 10.39
N ILE A 223 3.00 13.46 9.72
CA ILE A 223 2.69 14.71 9.01
C ILE A 223 2.70 15.89 9.99
N TYR A 224 2.16 15.72 11.20
CA TYR A 224 2.22 16.73 12.25
C TYR A 224 3.66 17.15 12.58
N ASN A 225 4.55 16.18 12.79
CA ASN A 225 5.97 16.46 13.07
C ASN A 225 6.68 17.17 11.91
N VAL A 226 6.48 16.69 10.68
CA VAL A 226 7.02 17.31 9.48
C VAL A 226 6.55 18.76 9.35
N GLU A 227 5.26 19.02 9.60
CA GLU A 227 4.71 20.39 9.60
C GLU A 227 5.39 21.28 10.65
N LEU A 228 5.65 20.78 11.86
CA LEU A 228 6.38 21.53 12.88
C LEU A 228 7.80 21.90 12.43
N TRP A 229 8.56 20.93 11.92
CA TRP A 229 9.93 21.15 11.44
C TRP A 229 9.98 22.18 10.31
N VAL A 230 9.09 22.05 9.34
CA VAL A 230 9.02 22.98 8.20
C VAL A 230 8.53 24.35 8.64
N ASN A 231 7.51 24.46 9.50
CA ASN A 231 7.01 25.75 9.97
C ASN A 231 8.03 26.54 10.78
N ALA A 232 8.94 25.86 11.49
CA ALA A 232 10.05 26.49 12.20
C ALA A 232 11.06 27.18 11.26
N VAL A 233 11.13 26.73 10.00
CA VAL A 233 12.03 27.28 8.97
C VAL A 233 11.29 28.23 8.03
N ASN A 234 10.21 27.74 7.42
CA ASN A 234 9.39 28.47 6.45
C ASN A 234 7.93 27.97 6.45
N LYS A 235 7.06 28.66 7.18
CA LYS A 235 5.62 28.35 7.29
C LYS A 235 4.83 28.44 5.98
N GLU A 236 5.32 29.18 4.99
CA GLU A 236 4.62 29.32 3.71
C GLU A 236 4.62 27.99 2.95
N ILE A 237 5.61 27.12 3.18
CA ILE A 237 5.70 25.83 2.50
C ILE A 237 4.56 24.90 2.87
N VAL A 238 4.23 24.77 4.16
CA VAL A 238 3.08 23.96 4.60
C VAL A 238 1.78 24.54 4.06
N THR A 239 1.63 25.87 4.09
CA THR A 239 0.42 26.55 3.57
C THR A 239 0.24 26.28 2.07
N ASN A 240 1.31 26.45 1.29
CA ASN A 240 1.31 26.22 -0.15
C ASN A 240 1.15 24.73 -0.48
N ALA A 241 1.71 23.82 0.32
CA ALA A 241 1.54 22.39 0.15
C ALA A 241 0.09 21.95 0.36
N LYS A 242 -0.59 22.47 1.39
CA LYS A 242 -2.02 22.17 1.63
C LYS A 242 -2.92 22.68 0.50
N ALA A 243 -2.58 23.84 -0.07
CA ALA A 243 -3.30 24.44 -1.19
C ALA A 243 -2.73 24.05 -2.57
N TYR A 244 -1.83 23.07 -2.65
CA TYR A 244 -1.12 22.77 -3.89
C TYR A 244 -2.08 22.38 -5.01
N THR A 245 -1.88 23.01 -6.15
CA THR A 245 -2.48 22.67 -7.44
C THR A 245 -1.37 22.61 -8.49
N PRO A 246 -1.39 21.66 -9.43
CA PRO A 246 -0.40 21.62 -10.50
C PRO A 246 -0.35 22.95 -11.26
N ALA A 247 0.85 23.39 -11.62
CA ALA A 247 1.06 24.70 -12.21
C ALA A 247 0.50 24.83 -13.64
N THR A 248 0.39 23.70 -14.35
CA THR A 248 -0.11 23.63 -15.72
C THR A 248 -1.11 22.48 -15.88
N GLU A 249 -1.96 22.58 -16.92
CA GLU A 249 -2.86 21.48 -17.31
C GLU A 249 -2.07 20.21 -17.65
N THR A 250 -0.89 20.35 -18.28
CA THR A 250 0.01 19.23 -18.54
C THR A 250 0.42 18.53 -17.24
N ASP A 251 0.82 19.28 -16.21
CA ASP A 251 1.20 18.69 -14.92
C ASP A 251 0.02 18.03 -14.20
N GLN A 252 -1.20 18.56 -14.36
CA GLN A 252 -2.41 17.92 -13.83
C GLN A 252 -2.73 16.61 -14.58
N ASN A 253 -2.64 16.61 -15.90
CA ASN A 253 -2.85 15.42 -16.73
C ASN A 253 -1.78 14.36 -16.46
N ASP A 254 -0.52 14.77 -16.30
CA ASP A 254 0.58 13.89 -15.93
C ASP A 254 0.37 13.26 -14.56
N LEU A 255 -0.11 14.03 -13.57
CA LEU A 255 -0.42 13.53 -12.23
C LEU A 255 -1.51 12.46 -12.28
N SER A 256 -2.63 12.78 -12.93
CA SER A 256 -3.75 11.85 -13.09
C SER A 256 -3.36 10.60 -13.87
N SER A 257 -2.58 10.75 -14.94
CA SER A 257 -2.08 9.63 -15.75
C SER A 257 -1.12 8.74 -14.97
N ASN A 258 -0.19 9.32 -14.20
CA ASN A 258 0.78 8.56 -13.40
C ASN A 258 0.13 7.86 -12.19
N LEU A 259 -0.86 8.47 -11.53
CA LEU A 259 -1.64 7.79 -10.50
C LEU A 259 -2.43 6.62 -11.06
N TYR A 260 -3.03 6.81 -12.23
CA TYR A 260 -3.71 5.71 -12.88
C TYR A 260 -2.71 4.61 -13.30
N ASP A 261 -1.54 4.96 -13.83
CA ASP A 261 -0.48 4.00 -14.12
C ASP A 261 -0.06 3.23 -12.87
N SER A 262 0.10 3.88 -11.73
CA SER A 262 0.53 3.23 -10.48
C SER A 262 -0.45 2.16 -10.03
N VAL A 263 -1.74 2.46 -10.10
CA VAL A 263 -2.83 1.51 -9.82
C VAL A 263 -2.74 0.32 -10.78
N VAL A 264 -2.65 0.59 -12.08
CA VAL A 264 -2.67 -0.48 -13.10
C VAL A 264 -1.42 -1.34 -13.09
N VAL A 265 -0.25 -0.76 -12.82
CA VAL A 265 0.99 -1.52 -12.63
C VAL A 265 0.86 -2.45 -11.44
N SER A 266 0.31 -1.96 -10.33
CA SER A 266 0.22 -2.73 -9.09
C SER A 266 -0.75 -3.90 -9.18
N TYR A 267 -1.93 -3.71 -9.76
CA TYR A 267 -2.87 -4.80 -9.95
C TYR A 267 -2.50 -5.65 -11.18
N GLY A 268 -1.78 -5.08 -12.15
CA GLY A 268 -1.35 -5.75 -13.35
C GLY A 268 -0.21 -6.73 -13.11
N ALA A 269 0.60 -6.51 -12.07
CA ALA A 269 1.73 -7.37 -11.70
C ALA A 269 1.30 -8.84 -11.74
N LYS A 270 2.11 -9.69 -12.36
CA LYS A 270 1.81 -11.13 -12.46
C LYS A 270 3.10 -11.91 -12.61
N THR A 271 3.36 -12.79 -11.66
CA THR A 271 4.48 -13.71 -11.65
C THR A 271 3.99 -15.17 -11.56
N THR A 272 4.92 -16.12 -11.53
CA THR A 272 4.60 -17.55 -11.37
C THR A 272 4.23 -17.92 -9.93
N LYS A 273 4.46 -17.04 -8.95
CA LYS A 273 4.22 -17.28 -7.52
C LYS A 273 3.24 -16.28 -6.91
N ASP A 274 3.18 -15.09 -7.49
CA ASP A 274 2.49 -13.91 -6.97
C ASP A 274 1.67 -13.30 -8.12
N ASP A 275 0.35 -13.19 -7.94
CA ASP A 275 -0.53 -12.47 -8.87
C ASP A 275 -0.54 -10.96 -8.54
N GLY A 276 -1.34 -10.16 -9.22
CA GLY A 276 -1.44 -8.72 -8.94
C GLY A 276 -1.98 -8.51 -7.53
N HIS A 277 -1.35 -7.63 -6.78
CA HIS A 277 -1.55 -7.52 -5.33
C HIS A 277 -2.05 -6.15 -4.87
N TYR A 278 -2.67 -5.38 -5.77
CA TYR A 278 -3.30 -4.08 -5.48
C TYR A 278 -4.56 -4.23 -4.61
N LYS A 279 -4.44 -4.70 -3.37
CA LYS A 279 -5.57 -5.04 -2.47
C LYS A 279 -6.31 -6.34 -2.79
N GLY A 280 -5.74 -7.38 -3.38
CA GLY A 280 -6.53 -8.62 -3.57
C GLY A 280 -5.94 -9.69 -4.48
N PRO A 281 -6.14 -11.00 -4.20
CA PRO A 281 -5.75 -12.04 -5.14
C PRO A 281 -6.65 -12.00 -6.37
N GLY A 282 -6.13 -12.43 -7.52
CA GLY A 282 -6.90 -12.53 -8.77
C GLY A 282 -7.00 -11.24 -9.58
N SER A 283 -6.37 -10.16 -9.12
CA SER A 283 -5.89 -9.14 -10.04
C SER A 283 -4.59 -9.66 -10.67
N GLY A 284 -4.27 -9.36 -11.93
CA GLY A 284 -3.00 -9.78 -12.53
C GLY A 284 -3.06 -10.02 -14.03
N SER A 285 -2.30 -9.22 -14.78
CA SER A 285 -2.19 -9.34 -16.24
C SER A 285 -0.81 -8.88 -16.69
N LEU A 286 0.06 -9.83 -17.04
CA LEU A 286 1.41 -9.55 -17.50
C LEU A 286 1.44 -8.57 -18.69
N LYS A 287 0.45 -8.67 -19.60
CA LYS A 287 0.26 -7.73 -20.71
C LYS A 287 0.07 -6.30 -20.20
N ARG A 288 -0.79 -6.11 -19.20
CA ARG A 288 -1.05 -4.80 -18.60
C ARG A 288 0.13 -4.31 -17.80
N PHE A 289 0.70 -5.14 -16.95
CA PHE A 289 1.90 -4.80 -16.20
C PHE A 289 3.00 -4.24 -17.11
N GLY A 290 3.32 -4.96 -18.19
CA GLY A 290 4.33 -4.53 -19.16
C GLY A 290 3.95 -3.21 -19.84
N TYR A 291 2.73 -3.11 -20.38
CA TYR A 291 2.28 -1.91 -21.08
C TYR A 291 2.29 -0.66 -20.19
N TYR A 292 1.72 -0.75 -18.99
CA TYR A 292 1.57 0.38 -18.08
C TYR A 292 2.88 0.73 -17.38
N SER A 293 3.76 -0.24 -17.09
CA SER A 293 5.12 0.04 -16.63
C SER A 293 5.91 0.80 -17.69
N GLU A 294 5.85 0.38 -18.96
CA GLU A 294 6.50 1.10 -20.06
C GLU A 294 5.94 2.51 -20.24
N ARG A 295 4.62 2.67 -20.17
CA ARG A 295 3.96 3.97 -20.27
C ARG A 295 4.42 4.91 -19.15
N PHE A 296 4.41 4.44 -17.91
CA PHE A 296 4.90 5.19 -16.76
C PHE A 296 6.39 5.55 -16.89
N LEU A 297 7.23 4.57 -17.26
CA LEU A 297 8.68 4.77 -17.47
C LEU A 297 9.00 5.68 -18.67
N ALA A 298 8.11 5.77 -19.66
CA ALA A 298 8.23 6.69 -20.78
C ALA A 298 7.75 8.11 -20.47
N SER A 299 6.96 8.30 -19.41
CA SER A 299 6.48 9.64 -19.01
C SER A 299 7.64 10.62 -18.78
N ASN A 300 7.43 11.91 -18.95
CA ASN A 300 8.45 12.92 -18.64
C ASN A 300 7.96 13.89 -17.55
N SER A 301 7.04 13.40 -16.70
CA SER A 301 6.35 14.18 -15.69
C SER A 301 7.32 14.74 -14.67
N ILE A 302 6.99 15.90 -14.13
CA ILE A 302 7.77 16.53 -13.05
C ILE A 302 7.81 15.64 -11.80
N TYR A 303 6.76 14.85 -11.55
CA TYR A 303 6.67 13.94 -10.41
C TYR A 303 7.68 12.79 -10.51
N LYS A 304 7.78 12.13 -11.67
CA LYS A 304 8.77 11.08 -11.86
C LYS A 304 10.20 11.62 -11.82
N LYS A 305 10.44 12.82 -12.37
CA LYS A 305 11.76 13.46 -12.31
C LYS A 305 12.20 13.74 -10.87
N LEU A 306 11.28 14.10 -9.99
CA LEU A 306 11.55 14.32 -8.57
C LEU A 306 12.26 13.11 -7.92
N PHE A 307 11.85 11.90 -8.30
CA PHE A 307 12.44 10.68 -7.75
C PHE A 307 13.62 10.17 -8.57
N THR A 308 13.53 10.18 -9.90
CA THR A 308 14.55 9.56 -10.76
C THR A 308 15.74 10.47 -11.09
N GLN A 309 15.51 11.78 -11.20
CA GLN A 309 16.53 12.77 -11.58
C GLN A 309 16.99 13.59 -10.37
N ASP A 310 16.04 14.16 -9.62
CA ASP A 310 16.35 14.96 -8.43
C ASP A 310 16.71 14.07 -7.24
N LYS A 311 16.39 12.78 -7.33
CA LYS A 311 16.70 11.75 -6.31
C LYS A 311 16.27 12.19 -4.92
N ILE A 312 15.02 12.64 -4.80
CA ILE A 312 14.50 13.16 -3.53
C ILE A 312 14.66 12.18 -2.35
N TYR A 313 14.68 10.88 -2.63
CA TYR A 313 14.96 9.84 -1.63
C TYR A 313 16.35 9.95 -0.99
N ASN A 314 17.33 10.63 -1.61
CA ASN A 314 18.68 10.87 -1.07
C ASN A 314 18.67 11.70 0.23
N TYR A 315 17.60 12.44 0.51
CA TYR A 315 17.42 13.07 1.81
C TYR A 315 17.26 12.05 2.94
N LEU A 316 16.80 10.84 2.61
CA LEU A 316 16.51 9.77 3.57
C LEU A 316 17.64 8.74 3.60
N VAL A 317 18.13 8.33 2.43
CA VAL A 317 19.15 7.28 2.31
C VAL A 317 20.56 7.86 2.45
N THR A 318 21.00 8.06 3.68
CA THR A 318 22.42 8.36 3.96
C THR A 318 23.24 7.06 3.91
N PRO A 319 24.58 7.13 3.75
CA PRO A 319 25.44 5.95 3.91
C PRO A 319 25.23 5.21 5.25
N ASP A 320 24.69 5.92 6.24
CA ASP A 320 24.41 5.45 7.59
C ASP A 320 22.95 4.99 7.79
N ILE A 321 22.07 5.10 6.77
CA ILE A 321 20.72 4.51 6.90
C ILE A 321 20.90 3.01 7.09
N TYR A 322 20.23 2.49 8.12
CA TYR A 322 20.32 1.10 8.51
C TYR A 322 20.04 0.19 7.31
N ASN A 323 20.96 -0.73 7.03
CA ASN A 323 20.75 -1.79 6.06
C ASN A 323 20.90 -3.14 6.79
N ALA A 324 19.76 -3.84 6.93
CA ALA A 324 19.69 -5.13 7.61
C ALA A 324 20.70 -6.15 7.09
N SER A 325 21.05 -6.07 5.80
CA SER A 325 22.01 -6.98 5.16
C SER A 325 23.49 -6.65 5.46
N THR A 326 23.81 -5.44 5.93
CA THR A 326 25.20 -4.99 6.16
C THR A 326 25.54 -4.72 7.63
N VAL A 327 24.53 -4.66 8.50
CA VAL A 327 24.75 -4.44 9.94
C VAL A 327 25.39 -5.68 10.55
N LYS A 328 26.72 -5.59 10.74
CA LYS A 328 27.44 -6.49 11.65
C LYS A 328 26.97 -6.15 13.06
N ALA A 329 26.76 -7.17 13.91
CA ALA A 329 26.26 -7.06 15.28
C ALA A 329 27.03 -6.10 16.25
N ASN A 330 28.04 -5.37 15.78
CA ASN A 330 28.93 -4.52 16.55
C ASN A 330 28.95 -3.04 16.11
N THR A 331 28.07 -2.59 15.20
CA THR A 331 27.93 -1.14 14.95
C THR A 331 27.24 -0.49 16.14
N LYS A 332 27.86 0.56 16.69
CA LYS A 332 27.33 1.33 17.81
C LYS A 332 25.98 1.93 17.40
N SER A 333 24.91 1.59 18.13
CA SER A 333 23.59 2.18 17.92
C SER A 333 23.66 3.71 18.01
N PRO A 334 22.96 4.44 17.13
CA PRO A 334 22.82 5.88 17.23
C PRO A 334 22.28 6.28 18.61
N ASP A 335 22.69 7.46 19.07
CA ASP A 335 22.07 8.06 20.25
C ASP A 335 20.61 8.38 19.90
N LEU A 336 19.68 7.85 20.68
CA LEU A 336 18.24 8.02 20.47
C LEU A 336 17.73 9.33 21.08
N LEU A 337 18.51 9.98 21.96
CA LEU A 337 18.11 11.25 22.57
C LEU A 337 17.87 12.36 21.53
N PRO A 338 18.73 12.57 20.52
CA PRO A 338 18.44 13.50 19.43
C PRO A 338 17.11 13.22 18.71
N PHE A 339 16.70 11.95 18.59
CA PHE A 339 15.40 11.60 18.01
C PHE A 339 14.25 12.08 18.92
N VAL A 340 14.30 11.74 20.20
CA VAL A 340 13.27 12.12 21.18
C VAL A 340 13.11 13.64 21.24
N GLU A 341 14.22 14.39 21.20
CA GLU A 341 14.20 15.85 21.25
C GLU A 341 13.53 16.50 20.03
N VAL A 342 13.62 15.87 18.85
CA VAL A 342 13.06 16.43 17.61
C VAL A 342 11.66 15.93 17.30
N TYR A 343 11.17 14.92 18.02
CA TYR A 343 9.87 14.32 17.79
C TYR A 343 8.84 14.78 18.84
N HIS A 344 7.64 15.06 18.37
CA HIS A 344 6.53 15.54 19.17
C HIS A 344 5.31 14.63 18.96
N PRO A 345 4.94 13.79 19.92
CA PRO A 345 3.76 12.92 19.77
C PRO A 345 2.48 13.76 19.71
N LEU A 346 1.49 13.28 18.97
CA LEU A 346 0.14 13.83 19.06
C LEU A 346 -0.43 13.51 20.44
N THR A 347 -1.20 14.44 21.00
CA THR A 347 -1.75 14.23 22.35
C THR A 347 -2.78 13.10 22.33
N TYR A 348 -2.85 12.30 23.42
CA TYR A 348 -3.83 11.21 23.56
C TYR A 348 -5.28 11.69 23.34
N PHE A 349 -5.60 12.91 23.78
CA PHE A 349 -6.92 13.52 23.57
C PHE A 349 -7.26 13.77 22.10
N GLU A 350 -6.27 13.95 21.21
CA GLU A 350 -6.50 14.06 19.76
C GLU A 350 -6.65 12.68 19.10
N LYS A 351 -6.16 11.60 19.73
CA LYS A 351 -6.18 10.22 19.19
C LYS A 351 -7.52 9.51 19.40
N ASN A 352 -8.20 9.75 20.52
CA ASN A 352 -9.55 9.22 20.78
C ASN A 352 -10.66 9.94 20.01
N LEU A 353 -10.29 10.88 19.12
CA LEU A 353 -11.21 11.58 18.27
C LEU A 353 -11.30 10.95 16.89
N TYR A 354 -11.02 9.66 16.70
CA TYR A 354 -11.17 9.04 15.39
C TYR A 354 -12.12 7.86 15.43
N SER A 355 -12.89 7.73 14.35
CA SER A 355 -13.68 6.55 14.04
C SER A 355 -13.41 6.13 12.62
N SER A 356 -13.64 4.85 12.35
CA SER A 356 -13.56 4.32 11.00
C SER A 356 -14.94 3.99 10.45
N ALA A 357 -15.10 4.24 9.15
CA ALA A 357 -16.07 3.59 8.30
C ALA A 357 -15.34 2.46 7.59
N ILE A 358 -15.85 1.24 7.70
CA ILE A 358 -15.27 0.08 7.02
C ILE A 358 -16.34 -0.45 6.08
N LEU A 359 -16.09 -0.36 4.78
CA LEU A 359 -16.90 -1.02 3.76
C LEU A 359 -16.16 -2.28 3.32
N ARG A 360 -16.85 -3.42 3.31
CA ARG A 360 -16.28 -4.67 2.84
C ARG A 360 -17.13 -5.27 1.74
N THR A 361 -16.55 -5.48 0.56
CA THR A 361 -17.16 -6.30 -0.49
C THR A 361 -16.80 -7.76 -0.25
N THR A 362 -17.81 -8.62 -0.13
CA THR A 362 -17.64 -10.04 0.24
C THR A 362 -17.98 -11.01 -0.89
N TYR A 363 -18.77 -10.55 -1.87
CA TYR A 363 -19.18 -11.36 -3.00
C TYR A 363 -19.52 -10.48 -4.20
N VAL A 364 -19.09 -10.91 -5.37
CA VAL A 364 -19.50 -10.32 -6.66
C VAL A 364 -19.79 -11.46 -7.63
N LYS A 365 -20.92 -11.37 -8.33
CA LYS A 365 -21.29 -12.26 -9.43
C LYS A 365 -21.84 -11.45 -10.59
N THR A 366 -21.04 -11.28 -11.64
CA THR A 366 -21.44 -10.57 -12.87
C THR A 366 -22.40 -11.42 -13.70
N ASP A 367 -23.31 -10.76 -14.41
CA ASP A 367 -24.12 -11.42 -15.46
C ASP A 367 -23.43 -11.34 -16.83
N ASP A 368 -24.08 -11.89 -17.86
CA ASP A 368 -23.60 -11.89 -19.23
C ASP A 368 -23.48 -10.47 -19.85
N LYS A 369 -24.17 -9.45 -19.32
CA LYS A 369 -24.10 -8.07 -19.82
C LYS A 369 -22.73 -7.46 -19.62
N PHE A 370 -21.92 -7.97 -18.69
CA PHE A 370 -20.56 -7.48 -18.49
C PHE A 370 -19.62 -7.78 -19.68
N ASN A 371 -19.98 -8.66 -20.63
CA ASN A 371 -19.28 -8.93 -21.92
C ASN A 371 -17.76 -9.26 -21.88
N SER A 372 -17.07 -9.05 -20.77
CA SER A 372 -15.67 -9.33 -20.42
C SER A 372 -15.54 -8.98 -18.94
N PRO A 373 -15.68 -9.92 -17.99
CA PRO A 373 -15.93 -9.62 -16.60
C PRO A 373 -14.60 -9.35 -15.89
N SER A 374 -14.12 -8.12 -15.98
CA SER A 374 -13.05 -7.63 -15.11
C SER A 374 -13.59 -6.58 -14.14
N PRO A 375 -14.54 -6.94 -13.26
CA PRO A 375 -15.17 -5.97 -12.39
C PRO A 375 -14.18 -5.43 -11.35
N PHE A 376 -14.39 -4.17 -10.99
CA PHE A 376 -13.77 -3.53 -9.84
C PHE A 376 -14.74 -2.52 -9.26
N ALA A 377 -14.49 -2.08 -8.03
CA ALA A 377 -15.29 -1.02 -7.41
C ALA A 377 -14.49 0.26 -7.27
N ILE A 378 -15.20 1.38 -7.38
CA ILE A 378 -14.76 2.66 -6.84
C ILE A 378 -15.67 2.97 -5.67
N VAL A 379 -15.08 3.12 -4.50
CA VAL A 379 -15.78 3.41 -3.25
C VAL A 379 -15.43 4.83 -2.83
N THR A 380 -16.42 5.68 -2.65
CA THR A 380 -16.23 7.02 -2.07
C THR A 380 -16.75 7.00 -0.64
N MET A 381 -15.90 7.35 0.33
CA MET A 381 -16.33 7.56 1.72
C MET A 381 -15.93 8.96 2.17
N GLY A 382 -16.93 9.79 2.48
CA GLY A 382 -16.69 11.22 2.66
C GLY A 382 -16.11 11.83 1.39
N PRO A 383 -14.97 12.55 1.46
CA PRO A 383 -14.34 13.15 0.28
C PRO A 383 -13.15 12.33 -0.26
N LEU A 384 -12.96 11.09 0.20
CA LEU A 384 -11.95 10.17 -0.36
C LEU A 384 -12.60 9.17 -1.30
N GLU A 385 -11.85 8.82 -2.33
CA GLU A 385 -12.16 7.80 -3.32
C GLU A 385 -11.11 6.68 -3.20
N PHE A 386 -11.58 5.45 -3.11
CA PHE A 386 -10.82 4.22 -2.99
C PHE A 386 -11.10 3.39 -4.24
N ILE A 387 -10.06 2.81 -4.83
CA ILE A 387 -10.19 1.89 -5.97
C ILE A 387 -9.87 0.48 -5.45
N ASP A 388 -10.79 -0.44 -5.70
CA ASP A 388 -10.66 -1.86 -5.32
C ASP A 388 -9.92 -2.68 -6.37
N ALA A 389 -9.46 -3.86 -5.97
CA ALA A 389 -8.72 -4.77 -6.84
C ALA A 389 -9.56 -5.24 -8.04
N VAL A 390 -9.06 -5.02 -9.26
CA VAL A 390 -9.69 -5.52 -10.50
C VAL A 390 -9.62 -7.03 -10.59
N GLN A 391 -10.76 -7.72 -10.80
CA GLN A 391 -10.80 -9.19 -10.85
C GLN A 391 -10.85 -9.67 -12.28
N ILE A 392 -9.67 -9.97 -12.84
CA ILE A 392 -9.52 -10.17 -14.28
C ILE A 392 -10.18 -11.48 -14.73
N ASP A 393 -11.06 -11.37 -15.72
CA ASP A 393 -11.79 -12.50 -16.34
C ASP A 393 -12.59 -13.37 -15.33
N LYS A 394 -13.07 -12.77 -14.24
CA LYS A 394 -13.87 -13.47 -13.22
C LYS A 394 -15.33 -13.02 -13.24
N THR A 395 -16.22 -13.96 -13.51
CA THR A 395 -17.67 -13.74 -13.41
C THR A 395 -18.23 -13.91 -12.01
N GLU A 396 -17.57 -14.67 -11.14
CA GLU A 396 -18.02 -14.92 -9.78
C GLU A 396 -16.81 -15.06 -8.86
N PHE A 397 -16.76 -14.29 -7.78
CA PHE A 397 -15.69 -14.35 -6.79
C PHE A 397 -16.18 -13.88 -5.43
N ARG A 398 -15.45 -14.29 -4.39
CA ARG A 398 -15.66 -13.89 -2.99
C ARG A 398 -14.51 -12.97 -2.59
N PRO A 399 -14.50 -11.70 -3.08
CA PRO A 399 -13.46 -10.78 -2.67
C PRO A 399 -13.61 -10.52 -1.17
N TYR A 400 -12.54 -10.09 -0.52
CA TYR A 400 -12.63 -9.51 0.81
C TYR A 400 -12.11 -8.08 0.78
N TRP A 401 -12.45 -7.35 -0.29
CA TRP A 401 -12.09 -5.95 -0.44
C TRP A 401 -12.55 -5.19 0.77
N THR A 402 -11.62 -4.54 1.45
CA THR A 402 -11.91 -3.81 2.67
C THR A 402 -11.35 -2.41 2.50
N ASP A 403 -12.27 -1.46 2.32
CA ASP A 403 -11.95 -0.04 2.33
C ASP A 403 -12.15 0.50 3.74
N PHE A 404 -11.23 1.37 4.13
CA PHE A 404 -11.14 1.84 5.50
C PHE A 404 -10.99 3.36 5.46
N PHE A 405 -12.03 4.08 5.87
CA PHE A 405 -12.00 5.54 5.95
C PHE A 405 -12.05 6.00 7.39
N ILE A 406 -11.02 6.72 7.81
CA ILE A 406 -10.87 7.25 9.15
C ILE A 406 -11.19 8.73 9.16
N PHE A 407 -11.97 9.18 10.12
CA PHE A 407 -12.42 10.56 10.22
C PHE A 407 -12.53 11.03 11.67
N PRO A 408 -12.45 12.35 11.92
CA PRO A 408 -12.61 12.90 13.26
C PRO A 408 -14.00 12.61 13.86
N PHE A 409 -14.04 12.28 15.14
CA PHE A 409 -15.21 12.00 15.95
C PHE A 409 -15.89 13.31 16.36
N SER A 410 -16.25 14.15 15.40
CA SER A 410 -17.23 15.23 15.63
C SER A 410 -18.62 14.58 15.58
N GLN A 411 -19.27 14.50 16.73
CA GLN A 411 -20.34 13.52 17.04
C GLN A 411 -21.63 13.53 16.21
N ASN A 412 -21.75 14.29 15.12
CA ASN A 412 -23.01 14.42 14.37
C ASN A 412 -22.89 14.44 12.84
N GLU A 413 -21.69 14.34 12.27
CA GLU A 413 -21.55 14.35 10.81
C GLU A 413 -21.76 12.94 10.26
N SER A 414 -22.71 12.81 9.35
CA SER A 414 -22.95 11.55 8.66
C SER A 414 -21.94 11.39 7.53
N VAL A 415 -21.41 10.19 7.34
CA VAL A 415 -20.43 9.91 6.29
C VAL A 415 -21.17 9.40 5.05
N PRO A 416 -21.18 10.14 3.93
CA PRO A 416 -21.70 9.63 2.68
C PRO A 416 -20.79 8.51 2.19
N ILE A 417 -21.40 7.41 1.73
CA ILE A 417 -20.73 6.26 1.14
C ILE A 417 -21.36 6.02 -0.23
N ILE A 418 -20.54 6.05 -1.28
CA ILE A 418 -20.95 5.77 -2.66
C ILE A 418 -20.14 4.56 -3.12
N TYR A 419 -20.81 3.48 -3.49
CA TYR A 419 -20.17 2.31 -4.09
C TYR A 419 -20.51 2.26 -5.57
N LYS A 420 -19.51 2.26 -6.44
CA LYS A 420 -19.70 2.17 -7.89
C LYS A 420 -19.01 0.92 -8.42
N LEU A 421 -19.79 -0.02 -8.94
CA LEU A 421 -19.21 -1.18 -9.62
C LEU A 421 -18.95 -0.83 -11.08
N LEU A 422 -17.74 -1.08 -11.56
CA LEU A 422 -17.31 -0.74 -12.92
C LEU A 422 -16.75 -1.96 -13.63
N ASN A 423 -16.75 -1.90 -14.97
CA ASN A 423 -15.99 -2.81 -15.80
C ASN A 423 -14.74 -2.12 -16.33
N ASP A 424 -13.63 -2.82 -16.18
CA ASP A 424 -12.30 -2.52 -16.68
C ASP A 424 -12.14 -2.51 -18.22
N LYS A 425 -13.22 -2.60 -19.01
CA LYS A 425 -13.20 -2.15 -20.43
C LYS A 425 -12.78 -0.69 -20.60
N LEU A 426 -12.87 0.10 -19.53
CA LEU A 426 -12.33 1.45 -19.40
C LEU A 426 -10.87 1.59 -19.86
N LEU A 427 -10.07 0.52 -19.85
CA LEU A 427 -8.61 0.64 -19.94
C LEU A 427 -8.00 0.36 -21.31
N ASP A 428 -8.80 0.01 -22.33
CA ASP A 428 -8.38 -0.04 -23.74
C ASP A 428 -8.59 1.32 -24.47
N GLY A 429 -8.99 2.35 -23.71
CA GLY A 429 -8.75 3.74 -24.09
C GLY A 429 -9.83 4.45 -24.91
N ASN A 430 -11.11 4.02 -24.88
CA ASN A 430 -12.21 4.86 -25.41
C ASN A 430 -13.65 4.46 -25.00
N GLU A 431 -13.86 3.43 -24.17
CA GLU A 431 -15.22 3.04 -23.78
C GLU A 431 -15.30 2.95 -22.26
N GLN A 432 -15.85 4.00 -21.62
CA GLN A 432 -16.48 3.79 -20.33
C GLN A 432 -17.59 2.79 -20.58
N MET A 433 -17.57 1.64 -19.89
CA MET A 433 -18.80 0.89 -19.75
C MET A 433 -19.69 1.73 -18.84
N ASN A 434 -20.46 2.62 -19.47
CA ASN A 434 -21.66 3.17 -18.86
C ASN A 434 -22.56 1.96 -18.59
N LEU A 435 -22.43 1.34 -17.42
CA LEU A 435 -23.66 0.99 -16.72
C LEU A 435 -24.42 2.32 -16.70
N ASP A 436 -25.60 2.38 -17.32
CA ASP A 436 -26.44 3.60 -17.33
C ASP A 436 -26.29 4.30 -15.97
N ASP A 437 -26.04 5.62 -15.93
CA ASP A 437 -25.43 6.36 -14.80
C ASP A 437 -26.03 6.12 -13.38
N ASN A 438 -27.14 5.37 -13.27
CA ASN A 438 -27.78 4.94 -12.02
C ASN A 438 -27.82 3.42 -11.75
N ASP A 439 -27.48 2.54 -12.71
CA ASP A 439 -27.64 1.07 -12.56
C ASP A 439 -26.45 0.40 -11.84
N GLY A 440 -25.33 1.12 -11.65
CA GLY A 440 -24.08 0.61 -11.07
C GLY A 440 -23.70 1.19 -9.71
N VAL A 441 -24.56 2.00 -9.10
CA VAL A 441 -24.22 2.84 -7.95
C VAL A 441 -25.09 2.48 -6.74
N ILE A 442 -24.47 2.34 -5.57
CA ILE A 442 -25.16 2.28 -4.28
C ILE A 442 -24.79 3.54 -3.50
N SER A 443 -25.78 4.31 -3.07
CA SER A 443 -25.59 5.52 -2.27
C SER A 443 -26.23 5.35 -0.89
N MET A 444 -25.39 5.41 0.15
CA MET A 444 -25.82 5.31 1.54
C MET A 444 -25.13 6.37 2.38
N THR A 445 -25.63 6.55 3.59
CA THR A 445 -25.06 7.48 4.57
C THR A 445 -24.95 6.77 5.91
N MET A 446 -23.75 6.73 6.46
CA MET A 446 -23.43 6.06 7.72
C MET A 446 -23.42 7.06 8.88
N GLN A 447 -24.07 6.72 9.99
CA GLN A 447 -23.93 7.43 11.25
C GLN A 447 -22.71 6.90 12.04
N PRO A 448 -21.62 7.66 12.19
CA PRO A 448 -20.38 7.18 12.80
C PRO A 448 -20.51 6.53 14.17
N LYS A 449 -21.35 7.11 15.03
CA LYS A 449 -21.50 6.65 16.41
C LYS A 449 -22.18 5.28 16.52
N THR A 450 -22.98 4.91 15.53
CA THR A 450 -23.87 3.74 15.63
C THR A 450 -23.67 2.74 14.49
N ALA A 451 -22.85 3.06 13.48
CA ALA A 451 -22.79 2.40 12.18
C ALA A 451 -24.13 2.32 11.42
N ILE A 452 -25.21 2.94 11.92
CA ILE A 452 -26.53 2.82 11.30
C ILE A 452 -26.49 3.51 9.93
N LEU A 453 -26.87 2.75 8.91
CA LEU A 453 -27.01 3.24 7.55
C LEU A 453 -28.39 3.88 7.33
N SER A 454 -28.43 4.83 6.40
CA SER A 454 -29.62 5.46 5.85
C SER A 454 -29.44 5.69 4.34
N GLY A 455 -30.53 5.91 3.61
CA GLY A 455 -30.52 6.02 2.14
C GLY A 455 -31.00 4.73 1.50
N GLU A 456 -30.24 4.18 0.55
CA GLU A 456 -30.56 2.91 -0.13
C GLU A 456 -30.32 1.66 0.73
N ALA A 457 -29.61 1.83 1.85
CA ALA A 457 -29.49 0.85 2.93
C ALA A 457 -30.03 1.47 4.23
N THR A 458 -30.74 0.70 5.05
CA THR A 458 -31.23 1.15 6.35
C THR A 458 -30.98 0.13 7.44
N GLY A 459 -30.37 0.55 8.54
CA GLY A 459 -30.13 -0.30 9.70
C GLY A 459 -28.64 -0.62 9.91
N LEU A 460 -28.39 -1.63 10.74
CA LEU A 460 -27.05 -2.09 11.10
C LEU A 460 -26.66 -3.30 10.22
N HIS A 461 -25.55 -3.19 9.50
CA HIS A 461 -25.10 -4.17 8.50
C HIS A 461 -23.64 -4.61 8.74
N ASN A 462 -23.32 -4.93 9.99
CA ASN A 462 -21.95 -5.15 10.47
C ASN A 462 -21.57 -6.64 10.66
N THR A 463 -22.48 -7.57 10.38
CA THR A 463 -22.23 -9.02 10.43
C THR A 463 -22.67 -9.69 9.14
N SER A 464 -22.14 -10.87 8.81
CA SER A 464 -22.56 -11.57 7.58
C SER A 464 -24.06 -11.91 7.52
N SER A 465 -24.72 -12.10 8.67
CA SER A 465 -26.15 -12.35 8.72
C SER A 465 -26.97 -11.10 8.38
N SER A 466 -26.32 -9.93 8.40
CA SER A 466 -26.88 -8.63 8.05
C SER A 466 -26.28 -8.06 6.76
N GLU A 467 -25.65 -8.88 5.92
CA GLU A 467 -25.01 -8.44 4.68
C GLU A 467 -26.01 -7.83 3.69
N LEU A 468 -25.64 -6.69 3.10
CA LEU A 468 -26.42 -6.05 2.05
C LEU A 468 -26.21 -6.80 0.74
N THR A 469 -27.29 -7.13 0.04
CA THR A 469 -27.24 -7.74 -1.30
C THR A 469 -27.89 -6.79 -2.30
N TYR A 470 -27.14 -6.39 -3.32
CA TYR A 470 -27.59 -5.52 -4.40
C TYR A 470 -27.48 -6.24 -5.74
N VAL A 471 -28.33 -5.86 -6.68
CA VAL A 471 -28.23 -6.25 -8.10
C VAL A 471 -28.01 -4.99 -8.91
N LEU A 472 -26.77 -4.80 -9.39
CA LEU A 472 -26.31 -3.63 -10.11
C LEU A 472 -26.12 -3.98 -11.59
N GLY A 473 -27.00 -3.51 -12.46
CA GLY A 473 -26.96 -3.84 -13.89
C GLY A 473 -27.01 -5.35 -14.18
N GLY A 474 -27.63 -6.15 -13.30
CA GLY A 474 -27.65 -7.62 -13.38
C GLY A 474 -26.54 -8.32 -12.58
N THR A 475 -25.53 -7.58 -12.12
CA THR A 475 -24.44 -8.09 -11.29
C THR A 475 -24.85 -8.12 -9.82
N THR A 476 -24.78 -9.28 -9.17
CA THR A 476 -25.01 -9.40 -7.73
C THR A 476 -23.76 -8.96 -6.98
N VAL A 477 -23.91 -8.01 -6.05
CA VAL A 477 -22.85 -7.56 -5.14
C VAL A 477 -23.33 -7.76 -3.70
N LYS A 478 -22.44 -8.22 -2.83
CA LYS A 478 -22.68 -8.24 -1.40
C LYS A 478 -21.65 -7.44 -0.63
N ILE A 479 -22.13 -6.62 0.30
CA ILE A 479 -21.31 -5.71 1.08
C ILE A 479 -21.70 -5.69 2.56
N LEU A 480 -20.71 -5.44 3.40
CA LEU A 480 -20.84 -5.16 4.83
C LEU A 480 -20.39 -3.74 5.11
N VAL A 481 -21.02 -3.07 6.08
CA VAL A 481 -20.58 -1.77 6.57
C VAL A 481 -20.49 -1.80 8.09
N MET A 482 -19.34 -1.41 8.61
CA MET A 482 -19.01 -1.45 10.02
C MET A 482 -18.40 -0.11 10.46
N THR A 483 -18.45 0.16 11.76
CA THR A 483 -17.64 1.23 12.37
C THR A 483 -16.79 0.67 13.48
N LYS A 484 -15.57 1.19 13.63
CA LYS A 484 -14.76 0.96 14.83
C LYS A 484 -14.29 2.28 15.41
N GLN A 485 -14.18 2.34 16.74
CA GLN A 485 -13.52 3.46 17.40
C GLN A 485 -12.00 3.28 17.32
N ILE A 486 -11.26 4.39 17.23
CA ILE A 486 -9.80 4.36 17.22
C ILE A 486 -9.30 4.96 18.55
N GLY A 487 -8.38 4.26 19.22
CA GLY A 487 -7.71 4.70 20.46
C GLY A 487 -8.47 4.44 21.77
N SER A 488 -9.79 4.20 21.72
CA SER A 488 -10.66 4.08 22.91
C SER A 488 -10.73 2.68 23.53
N CYS A 489 -9.73 1.83 23.29
CA CYS A 489 -9.72 0.44 23.75
C CYS A 489 -9.50 0.32 25.27
N SER A 490 -10.30 -0.49 25.97
CA SER A 490 -10.03 -0.82 27.37
C SER A 490 -8.86 -1.80 27.50
N LEU A 491 -7.85 -1.47 28.32
CA LEU A 491 -6.74 -2.37 28.66
C LEU A 491 -7.15 -3.26 29.85
N SER A 492 -6.98 -4.59 29.75
CA SER A 492 -7.09 -5.51 30.90
C SER A 492 -5.87 -6.44 30.98
N SER A 493 -5.53 -6.88 32.19
CA SER A 493 -4.24 -7.49 32.53
C SER A 493 -4.12 -9.00 32.24
N LEU A 494 -4.98 -9.60 31.40
CA LEU A 494 -4.97 -11.05 31.15
C LEU A 494 -5.07 -11.39 29.66
N PRO A 495 -4.32 -12.40 29.18
CA PRO A 495 -4.43 -12.92 27.83
C PRO A 495 -5.61 -13.88 27.73
N ASP A 496 -6.76 -13.42 27.22
CA ASP A 496 -7.89 -14.29 26.84
C ASP A 496 -8.54 -13.76 25.53
N PRO A 497 -9.28 -14.61 24.81
CA PRO A 497 -9.00 -14.98 23.43
C PRO A 497 -9.12 -13.80 22.47
N ILE A 498 -8.17 -13.75 21.53
CA ILE A 498 -8.18 -12.99 20.28
C ILE A 498 -9.63 -12.85 19.81
N CYS A 499 -10.14 -11.61 19.78
CA CYS A 499 -11.41 -11.24 19.18
C CYS A 499 -11.83 -12.23 18.10
N GLY A 500 -12.89 -13.01 18.35
CA GLY A 500 -13.37 -14.04 17.42
C GLY A 500 -13.75 -13.51 16.03
N GLU A 501 -13.63 -12.20 15.79
CA GLU A 501 -13.78 -11.52 14.52
C GLU A 501 -12.75 -11.92 13.44
N TRP A 502 -11.68 -12.65 13.78
CA TRP A 502 -10.82 -13.32 12.79
C TRP A 502 -11.37 -14.68 12.31
N ALA A 503 -12.51 -15.11 12.86
CA ALA A 503 -13.18 -16.38 12.57
C ALA A 503 -14.43 -16.23 11.68
N TRP A 504 -14.51 -15.21 10.82
CA TRP A 504 -15.11 -15.47 9.50
C TRP A 504 -14.21 -16.50 8.87
N PRO A 505 -14.77 -17.64 8.40
CA PRO A 505 -13.99 -18.85 8.24
C PRO A 505 -12.73 -18.44 7.52
N GLN A 506 -11.60 -18.77 8.11
CA GLN A 506 -10.46 -19.09 7.28
C GLN A 506 -11.01 -20.16 6.32
N GLN A 507 -11.68 -19.73 5.24
CA GLN A 507 -11.51 -20.28 3.92
C GLN A 507 -9.99 -20.46 3.92
N PRO A 508 -9.52 -21.69 4.10
CA PRO A 508 -8.15 -21.93 4.54
C PRO A 508 -7.29 -21.07 3.62
N LEU A 509 -6.33 -20.29 4.13
CA LEU A 509 -5.53 -19.34 3.34
C LEU A 509 -5.20 -19.91 1.94
N ASN A 510 -4.92 -21.21 1.91
CA ASN A 510 -5.09 -22.15 0.81
C ASN A 510 -6.11 -21.71 -0.26
N GLN A 511 -7.43 -21.67 -0.10
CA GLN A 511 -8.38 -21.29 -1.16
C GLN A 511 -8.13 -19.94 -1.85
N TYR A 512 -7.51 -18.95 -1.18
CA TYR A 512 -7.14 -17.68 -1.80
C TYR A 512 -5.71 -17.65 -2.34
N CYS A 513 -4.87 -18.56 -1.84
CA CYS A 513 -3.44 -18.69 -2.13
C CYS A 513 -3.11 -19.99 -2.90
N ASP A 514 -4.13 -20.75 -3.29
CA ASP A 514 -4.03 -22.03 -3.97
C ASP A 514 -3.90 -21.72 -5.45
N VAL A 515 -2.66 -21.48 -5.83
CA VAL A 515 -2.23 -21.29 -7.21
C VAL A 515 -2.50 -22.52 -8.10
N SER A 516 -3.00 -23.64 -7.57
CA SER A 516 -3.30 -24.83 -8.37
C SER A 516 -4.41 -24.60 -9.41
N GLU A 517 -5.40 -23.74 -9.14
CA GLU A 517 -6.39 -23.37 -10.15
C GLU A 517 -5.76 -22.55 -11.31
N LEU A 518 -4.71 -21.76 -11.05
CA LEU A 518 -4.01 -20.92 -12.04
C LEU A 518 -3.10 -21.70 -13.01
N VAL A 519 -2.61 -22.88 -12.59
CA VAL A 519 -1.78 -23.75 -13.46
C VAL A 519 -2.63 -24.37 -14.59
N THR A 520 -3.94 -24.55 -14.38
CA THR A 520 -4.80 -25.20 -15.38
C THR A 520 -5.26 -24.25 -16.50
N SER A 521 -5.41 -22.94 -16.24
CA SER A 521 -5.85 -21.96 -17.25
C SER A 521 -4.70 -21.34 -18.06
N SER A 522 -3.49 -21.25 -17.49
CA SER A 522 -2.31 -20.64 -18.15
C SER A 522 -1.68 -21.50 -19.24
N SER A 523 -1.79 -22.83 -19.15
CA SER A 523 -1.29 -23.76 -20.18
C SER A 523 -2.03 -23.61 -21.53
N SER A 524 -3.29 -23.19 -21.50
CA SER A 524 -4.11 -22.97 -22.70
C SER A 524 -3.77 -21.64 -23.41
N ASN A 525 -3.43 -20.60 -22.63
CA ASN A 525 -3.13 -19.27 -23.16
C ASN A 525 -1.67 -19.09 -23.59
N LEU A 526 -0.71 -19.79 -22.97
CA LEU A 526 0.65 -19.83 -23.53
C LEU A 526 0.64 -20.49 -24.91
N ILE A 527 -0.12 -21.59 -25.11
CA ILE A 527 -0.21 -22.28 -26.40
C ILE A 527 -0.91 -21.42 -27.47
N LEU A 528 -1.88 -20.57 -27.09
CA LEU A 528 -2.57 -19.66 -28.03
C LEU A 528 -1.76 -18.41 -28.43
N MET A 529 -0.81 -17.94 -27.62
CA MET A 529 0.17 -16.93 -28.06
C MET A 529 1.20 -17.49 -29.06
N PHE A 530 1.34 -18.82 -29.10
CA PHE A 530 2.23 -19.55 -30.00
C PHE A 530 1.47 -20.30 -31.09
N THR A 531 0.60 -19.62 -31.85
CA THR A 531 0.22 -20.16 -33.16
C THR A 531 1.47 -20.25 -34.05
N SER A 532 1.61 -21.35 -34.79
CA SER A 532 2.79 -21.69 -35.61
C SER A 532 3.27 -20.59 -36.57
N SER A 533 2.41 -19.61 -36.89
CA SER A 533 2.72 -18.42 -37.70
C SER A 533 3.64 -17.39 -37.01
N ASN A 534 3.57 -17.23 -35.68
CA ASN A 534 4.37 -16.23 -34.96
C ASN A 534 5.77 -16.74 -34.61
N ILE A 535 5.90 -18.03 -34.29
CA ILE A 535 7.20 -18.69 -34.05
C ILE A 535 8.06 -18.67 -35.31
N MET A 536 7.48 -18.97 -36.48
CA MET A 536 8.22 -18.96 -37.74
C MET A 536 8.73 -17.55 -38.07
N SER A 537 7.94 -16.51 -37.79
CA SER A 537 8.31 -15.12 -38.04
C SER A 537 9.42 -14.64 -37.10
N ILE A 538 9.42 -15.05 -35.83
CA ILE A 538 10.48 -14.74 -34.85
C ILE A 538 11.76 -15.51 -35.19
N LEU A 539 11.68 -16.80 -35.54
CA LEU A 539 12.82 -17.60 -35.99
C LEU A 539 13.43 -17.05 -37.29
N LEU A 540 12.61 -16.63 -38.26
CA LEU A 540 13.06 -15.96 -39.48
C LEU A 540 13.73 -14.62 -39.17
N LEU A 541 13.22 -13.84 -38.20
CA LEU A 541 13.85 -12.59 -37.79
C LEU A 541 15.21 -12.83 -37.14
N ILE A 542 15.30 -13.80 -36.22
CA ILE A 542 16.56 -14.19 -35.56
C ILE A 542 17.56 -14.70 -36.58
N LEU A 543 17.16 -15.60 -37.48
CA LEU A 543 18.03 -16.12 -38.56
C LEU A 543 18.50 -15.01 -39.50
N SER A 544 17.64 -14.06 -39.86
CA SER A 544 18.00 -12.91 -40.70
C SER A 544 19.00 -11.98 -40.00
N PHE A 545 18.86 -11.79 -38.68
CA PHE A 545 19.75 -10.95 -37.88
C PHE A 545 21.12 -11.61 -37.70
N THR A 546 21.16 -12.91 -37.44
CA THR A 546 22.40 -13.69 -37.40
C THR A 546 23.12 -13.64 -38.75
N PHE A 547 22.38 -13.68 -39.86
CA PHE A 547 22.96 -13.56 -41.20
C PHE A 547 23.52 -12.17 -41.49
N MET A 548 22.87 -11.09 -41.04
CA MET A 548 23.39 -9.73 -41.15
C MET A 548 24.66 -9.52 -40.32
N ILE A 549 24.69 -10.04 -39.08
CA ILE A 549 25.89 -9.97 -38.22
C ILE A 549 27.03 -10.76 -38.88
N HIS A 550 26.76 -11.97 -39.38
CA HIS A 550 27.77 -12.79 -40.06
C HIS A 550 28.28 -12.14 -41.36
N SER A 551 27.42 -11.41 -42.08
CA SER A 551 27.82 -10.64 -43.27
C SER A 551 28.61 -9.38 -42.95
N ALA A 552 28.34 -8.73 -41.80
CA ALA A 552 29.10 -7.56 -41.36
C ALA A 552 30.51 -7.95 -40.88
N PHE A 553 30.66 -9.10 -40.24
CA PHE A 553 31.96 -9.64 -39.80
C PHE A 553 32.80 -10.27 -40.91
N ARG A 554 32.25 -10.48 -42.12
CA ARG A 554 33.02 -10.93 -43.30
C ARG A 554 33.67 -9.78 -44.09
N ASN A 555 33.29 -8.54 -43.81
CA ASN A 555 33.80 -7.34 -44.49
C ASN A 555 34.71 -6.48 -43.59
N PHE A 556 35.04 -6.99 -42.40
CA PHE A 556 36.19 -6.59 -41.59
C PHE A 556 37.20 -7.74 -41.63
#